data_AF-A0A5C5PB18-F1
#
_entry.id   AF-A0A5C5PB18-F1
#
_cell.length_a   1.000
_cell.length_b   1.000
_cell.length_c   1.000
_cell.angle_alpha   90.00
_cell.angle_beta   90.00
_cell.angle_gamma   90.00
#
_symmetry.space_group_name_H-M   'P 1'
#
loop_
_entity.id
_entity.type
_entity.pdbx_description
1 polymer ?
#
loop_
_entity_poly.entity_id
_entity_poly.type
_entity_poly.pdbx_seq_one_letter_code
_entity_poly.pdbx_strand_id
1 'polypeptide(L)' 'MSIQRRRQDAGAHERSVRASISFPEEQYSVLEKIAAEHRVSLAWVVRDAVDGYLKARWPLLAQGESSEEKKSDAGQRE' A
#
# COMPACT_ATOMS: atom_id res chain seq x y z
N MET A 1 14.92 -3.58 -39.91
CA MET A 1 15.03 -4.37 -38.66
C MET A 1 14.57 -3.48 -37.52
N SER A 2 13.29 -3.59 -37.13
CA SER A 2 12.66 -2.69 -36.16
C SER A 2 12.68 -3.33 -34.79
N ILE A 3 13.47 -2.78 -33.87
CA ILE A 3 13.50 -3.23 -32.47
C ILE A 3 12.23 -2.68 -31.82
N GLN A 4 11.20 -3.54 -31.76
CA GLN A 4 9.98 -3.26 -30.99
C GLN A 4 10.40 -3.10 -29.53
N ARG A 5 10.41 -1.86 -29.04
CA ARG A 5 10.65 -1.54 -27.63
C ARG A 5 9.55 -2.22 -26.82
N ARG A 6 9.89 -3.32 -26.15
CA ARG A 6 9.03 -4.10 -25.25
C ARG A 6 8.28 -3.13 -24.34
N ARG A 7 6.98 -2.93 -24.57
CA ARG A 7 6.09 -2.28 -23.61
C ARG A 7 6.10 -3.16 -22.37
N GLN A 8 6.72 -2.69 -21.30
CA GLN A 8 6.47 -3.26 -19.98
C GLN A 8 5.16 -2.66 -19.47
N ASP A 9 4.06 -3.26 -19.89
CA ASP A 9 2.88 -3.41 -19.05
C ASP A 9 3.27 -4.37 -17.92
N ALA A 10 3.95 -3.86 -16.89
CA ALA A 10 4.34 -4.62 -15.72
C ALA A 10 3.56 -4.11 -14.51
N GLY A 11 2.35 -4.64 -14.36
CA GLY A 11 1.51 -4.49 -13.16
C GLY A 11 0.73 -3.19 -13.13
N ALA A 12 -0.58 -3.30 -12.94
CA ALA A 12 -1.41 -2.19 -12.50
C ALA A 12 -0.78 -1.62 -11.21
N HIS A 13 -0.02 -0.54 -11.34
CA HIS A 13 0.47 0.20 -10.19
C HIS A 13 -0.78 0.66 -9.45
N GLU A 14 -1.03 0.12 -8.25
CA GLU A 14 -1.99 0.71 -7.34
C GLU A 14 -1.74 2.22 -7.35
N ARG A 15 -2.81 2.99 -7.54
CA ARG A 15 -2.71 4.44 -7.75
C ARG A 15 -2.04 5.06 -6.53
N SER A 16 -0.73 5.27 -6.60
CA SER A 16 0.04 5.88 -5.53
C SER A 16 -0.09 7.40 -5.63
N VAL A 17 -0.44 8.04 -4.52
CA VAL A 17 -0.52 9.49 -4.40
C VAL A 17 0.73 9.99 -3.69
N ARG A 18 1.39 11.01 -4.24
CA ARG A 18 2.52 11.67 -3.58
C ARG A 18 2.01 12.69 -2.57
N ALA A 19 2.47 12.57 -1.33
CA ALA A 19 2.31 13.59 -0.30
C ALA A 19 3.65 14.28 -0.02
N SER A 20 3.62 15.57 0.28
CA SER A 20 4.76 16.34 0.79
C SER A 20 4.53 16.61 2.26
N ILE A 21 5.43 16.14 3.11
CA ILE A 21 5.39 16.31 4.56
C ILE A 21 6.78 16.67 5.07
N SER A 22 6.84 17.40 6.18
CA SER A 22 8.08 17.77 6.85
C SER A 22 8.22 16.98 8.15
N PHE A 23 9.40 16.43 8.40
CA PHE A 23 9.73 15.73 9.64
C PHE A 23 10.62 16.62 10.52
N PRO A 24 10.45 16.59 11.85
CA PRO A 24 11.48 17.10 12.77
C PRO A 24 12.83 16.42 12.52
N GLU A 25 13.94 17.15 12.71
CA GLU A 25 15.29 16.66 12.40
C GLU A 25 15.65 15.36 13.14
N GLU A 26 15.24 15.26 14.41
CA GLU A 26 15.46 14.07 15.24
C GLU A 26 14.75 12.85 14.64
N GLN A 27 13.49 13.01 14.22
CA GLN A 27 12.69 11.93 13.64
C GLN A 27 13.25 11.50 12.28
N TYR A 28 13.64 12.46 11.45
CA TYR A 28 14.26 12.18 10.15
C TYR A 28 15.55 11.36 10.32
N SER A 29 16.42 11.77 11.25
CA SER A 29 17.67 11.08 11.55
C SER A 29 17.46 9.63 12.01
N VAL A 30 16.41 9.39 12.81
CA VAL A 30 16.04 8.03 13.26
C VAL A 30 15.53 7.19 12.10
N LEU A 31 14.66 7.75 11.24
CA LEU A 31 14.14 7.04 10.06
C LEU A 31 15.25 6.67 9.07
N GLU A 32 16.24 7.54 8.88
CA GLU A 32 17.41 7.23 8.04
C GLU A 32 18.24 6.06 8.59
N LYS A 33 18.46 6.01 9.91
CA LYS A 33 19.18 4.88 10.55
C LYS A 33 18.44 3.57 10.34
N ILE A 34 17.13 3.55 10.56
CA ILE A 34 16.28 2.37 10.34
C ILE A 34 16.36 1.92 8.87
N ALA A 35 16.26 2.88 7.94
CA ALA A 35 16.35 2.59 6.51
C ALA A 35 17.71 1.96 6.15
N ALA A 36 18.81 2.48 6.70
CA ALA A 36 20.16 1.96 6.48
C ALA A 36 20.36 0.56 7.08
N GLU A 37 19.91 0.34 8.32
CA GLU A 37 20.00 -0.95 9.02
C GLU A 37 19.24 -2.06 8.28
N HIS A 38 18.03 -1.76 7.81
CA HIS A 38 17.18 -2.70 7.09
C HIS A 38 17.46 -2.75 5.58
N ARG A 39 18.40 -1.94 5.08
CA ARG A 39 18.78 -1.84 3.65
C ARG A 39 17.59 -1.52 2.73
N VAL A 40 16.68 -0.68 3.23
CA VAL A 40 15.47 -0.25 2.54
C VAL A 40 15.50 1.26 2.32
N SER A 41 14.58 1.77 1.49
CA SER A 41 14.44 3.22 1.32
C SER A 41 13.65 3.86 2.46
N LEU A 42 13.90 5.13 2.76
CA LEU A 42 13.12 5.89 3.75
C LEU A 42 11.62 5.89 3.42
N ALA A 43 11.26 5.97 2.13
CA ALA A 43 9.87 5.87 1.69
C ALA A 43 9.22 4.51 2.02
N TRP A 44 9.99 3.42 2.01
CA TRP A 44 9.50 2.11 2.44
C TRP A 44 9.22 2.10 3.95
N VAL A 45 10.15 2.65 4.75
CA VAL A 45 9.99 2.75 6.22
C VAL A 45 8.73 3.54 6.58
N VAL A 46 8.50 4.67 5.89
CA VAL A 46 7.29 5.48 6.11
C VAL A 46 6.02 4.71 5.76
N ARG A 47 6.00 3.95 4.66
CA ARG A 47 4.83 3.14 4.30
C ARG A 47 4.53 2.05 5.33
N ASP A 48 5.57 1.35 5.79
CA ASP A 48 5.45 0.29 6.79
C ASP A 48 4.93 0.84 8.13
N ALA A 49 5.49 1.96 8.59
CA ALA A 49 5.03 2.64 9.80
C ALA A 49 3.57 3.12 9.70
N VAL A 50 3.16 3.64 8.54
CA VAL A 50 1.78 4.05 8.29
C VAL A 50 0.83 2.85 8.28
N ASP A 51 1.21 1.74 7.65
CA ASP A 51 0.41 0.51 7.66
C ASP A 51 0.20 -0.02 9.08
N GLY A 52 1.26 -0.04 9.89
CA GLY A 52 1.18 -0.37 11.32
C GLY A 52 0.25 0.57 12.10
N TYR A 53 0.35 1.88 11.86
CA TYR A 53 -0.52 2.87 12.52
C TYR A 53 -1.99 2.70 12.12
N LEU A 54 -2.29 2.47 10.83
CA LEU A 54 -3.66 2.27 10.35
C LEU A 54 -4.29 1.00 10.95
N LYS A 55 -3.54 -0.11 10.98
CA LYS A 55 -3.98 -1.36 11.60
C LYS A 55 -4.26 -1.22 13.10
N ALA A 56 -3.39 -0.50 13.82
CA ALA A 56 -3.58 -0.22 15.23
C ALA A 56 -4.77 0.72 15.49
N ARG A 57 -4.98 1.71 14.61
CA ARG A 57 -6.04 2.70 14.75
C ARG A 57 -7.42 2.17 14.36
N TRP A 58 -7.49 1.25 13.41
CA TRP A 58 -8.75 0.70 12.88
C TRP A 58 -8.75 -0.83 12.86
N PRO A 59 -8.68 -1.50 14.01
CA PRO A 59 -8.69 -2.96 14.07
C PRO A 59 -9.96 -3.57 13.44
N LEU A 60 -11.06 -2.80 13.37
CA LEU A 60 -12.36 -3.25 12.88
C LEU A 60 -12.48 -3.35 11.35
N LEU A 61 -11.60 -2.70 10.56
CA LEU A 61 -11.68 -2.80 9.08
C LEU A 61 -11.09 -4.11 8.55
N ALA A 62 -10.18 -4.74 9.28
CA ALA A 62 -9.52 -5.99 8.88
C ALA A 62 -10.44 -7.24 9.03
N GLN A 63 -11.61 -7.10 9.67
CA GLN A 63 -12.54 -8.21 9.92
C GLN A 63 -13.76 -8.23 8.97
N GLY A 64 -13.84 -7.30 8.00
CA GLY A 64 -15.02 -7.12 7.16
C GLY A 64 -15.03 -7.88 5.83
N GLU A 65 -13.92 -8.46 5.37
CA GLU A 65 -13.81 -9.05 4.02
C GLU A 65 -14.00 -10.58 3.99
N SER A 66 -14.82 -11.13 4.89
CA SER A 66 -15.16 -12.57 4.90
C SER A 66 -16.65 -12.86 4.90
N SER A 67 -17.47 -11.91 4.43
CA SER A 67 -18.91 -12.14 4.25
C SER A 67 -19.48 -11.29 3.11
N GLU A 68 -19.08 -11.57 1.88
CA GLU A 68 -19.93 -11.28 0.72
C GLU A 68 -20.02 -12.53 -0.16
N GLU A 69 -20.42 -13.62 0.49
CA GLU A 69 -20.85 -14.85 -0.13
C GLU A 69 -22.21 -14.61 -0.80
N LYS A 70 -22.18 -14.60 -2.13
CA LYS A 70 -23.27 -14.93 -3.06
C LYS A 70 -24.69 -14.65 -2.57
N LYS A 71 -25.19 -13.45 -2.89
CA LYS A 71 -26.63 -13.27 -3.16
C LYS A 71 -26.86 -13.23 -4.67
N SER A 72 -26.66 -14.37 -5.31
CA SER A 72 -27.11 -14.64 -6.68
C SER A 72 -27.87 -15.96 -6.73
N ASP A 73 -28.93 -16.05 -5.94
CA ASP A 73 -30.04 -16.97 -6.17
C ASP A 73 -31.29 -16.41 -5.50
N ALA A 74 -32.12 -15.71 -6.26
CA ALA A 74 -33.57 -15.59 -6.06
C ALA A 74 -34.15 -14.62 -7.10
N GLY A 75 -34.92 -15.17 -8.04
CA GLY A 75 -35.92 -14.40 -8.78
C GLY A 75 -35.72 -14.32 -10.28
N GLN A 76 -35.74 -15.47 -10.97
CA GLN A 76 -36.06 -15.49 -12.40
C GLN A 76 -37.18 -16.50 -12.64
N ARG A 77 -38.40 -16.06 -12.32
CA ARG A 77 -39.68 -16.58 -12.82
C ARG A 77 -40.69 -15.44 -12.81
N GLU A 78 -40.95 -14.88 -13.99
CA GLU A 78 -42.29 -14.56 -14.51
C GLU A 78 -42.18 -14.30 -16.01
#